data_AF-A0A4R6LD15-F1
#
_entry.id   AF-A0A4R6LD15-F1
#
_cell.length_a   1.000
_cell.length_b   1.000
_cell.length_c   1.000
_cell.angle_alpha   90.00
_cell.angle_beta   90.00
_cell.angle_gamma   90.00
#
_symmetry.space_group_name_H-M   'P 1'
#
loop_
_entity.id
_entity.type
_entity.pdbx_description
1 polymer ?
#
loop_
_entity_poly.entity_id
_entity_poly.type
_entity_poly.pdbx_seq_one_letter_code
_entity_poly.pdbx_strand_id
1 'polypeptide(L)'
;MNNKIYLLILLIFSMVIFYSFSTAAYYQPDDYRKSLLEIRDVERSLNEVKNNLLKAESQFRIIAESDIESRLEKLNALYQQQLKAYQNKEDQQVVDLAAKIINNANQISLKTIESKPVQMRAFWLDSGTYAKIGGRAGVQDFLDRAAAANFNVIFPETFYKGLSIIPDNNLFTQDPRFSSWEGDPLTILIEEAKKRNMEVHPWVWVFNENTSGNPGRILTENPGWANKNREGEIVSYHNSTWLSPARSDVKNFLQQRYIYLVKNYDLDGLNLDYIRFPEEYRGSFGYDQASVDKFKDEYGIDPFEIKSGSSDFALWNKYRENLITEMVKETSEKLKAVDPELLISADVIPGREEARFRALQNWSLWLEEGYLDFVLPMTYTENLFSELSSWIKEDRQQISKPMYAGISVFKLTSDQLIQQIKKINNINPNGLSLFAAAHLTDKDYQILAQGVFSTPAVLPHRDKEKSLKEIQDFILKRLNIIKGAGKIGNRDLIKIRHYLSQIIENNSKEELKFNSFLKNNNLNLSAEVEKIIKADFNYLKTILRLY
;
A
#
# COMPACT_ATOMS: atom_id res chain seq x y z
N MET A 1 15.53 8.86 -24.19
CA MET A 1 14.52 8.32 -25.11
C MET A 1 15.14 8.21 -26.50
N ASN A 2 14.91 7.13 -27.25
CA ASN A 2 15.49 7.00 -28.60
C ASN A 2 14.91 8.05 -29.59
N ASN A 3 15.71 8.44 -30.58
CA ASN A 3 15.38 9.38 -31.66
C ASN A 3 14.07 9.04 -32.38
N LYS A 4 13.73 7.75 -32.49
CA LYS A 4 12.51 7.29 -33.15
C LYS A 4 11.23 7.68 -32.38
N ILE A 5 11.24 7.58 -31.05
CA ILE A 5 10.12 8.03 -30.21
C ILE A 5 9.94 9.55 -30.36
N TYR A 6 11.03 10.31 -30.39
CA TYR A 6 10.99 11.75 -30.65
C TYR A 6 10.36 12.11 -31.99
N LEU A 7 10.74 11.40 -33.05
CA LEU A 7 10.19 11.59 -34.39
C LEU A 7 8.68 11.29 -34.40
N LEU A 8 8.24 10.21 -33.76
CA LEU A 8 6.82 9.86 -33.63
C LEU A 8 6.03 10.92 -32.86
N ILE A 9 6.59 11.43 -31.75
CA ILE A 9 6.03 12.55 -31.02
C ILE A 9 5.88 13.75 -31.97
N LEU A 10 6.96 14.20 -32.61
CA LEU A 10 6.92 15.35 -33.53
C LEU A 10 5.88 15.17 -34.65
N LEU A 11 5.80 13.96 -35.23
CA LEU A 11 4.83 13.61 -36.28
C LEU A 11 3.39 13.79 -35.78
N ILE A 12 3.02 13.10 -34.69
CA ILE A 12 1.68 13.15 -34.10
C ILE A 12 1.31 14.60 -33.74
N PHE A 13 2.21 15.34 -33.09
CA PHE A 13 1.89 16.69 -32.60
C PHE A 13 1.91 17.76 -33.69
N SER A 14 2.70 17.59 -34.75
CA SER A 14 2.60 18.47 -35.92
C SER A 14 1.23 18.38 -36.59
N MET A 15 0.66 17.18 -36.64
CA MET A 15 -0.69 16.94 -37.17
C MET A 15 -1.76 17.55 -36.28
N VAL A 16 -1.66 17.39 -34.94
CA VAL A 16 -2.59 18.05 -34.00
C VAL A 16 -2.63 19.56 -34.24
N ILE A 17 -1.46 20.20 -34.40
CA ILE A 17 -1.38 21.65 -34.65
C ILE A 17 -2.04 22.00 -36.00
N PHE A 18 -1.67 21.30 -37.08
CA PHE A 18 -2.15 21.60 -38.43
C PHE A 18 -3.67 21.47 -38.54
N TYR A 19 -4.24 20.40 -37.96
CA TYR A 19 -5.67 20.16 -37.97
C TYR A 19 -6.43 21.06 -37.01
N SER A 20 -5.84 21.42 -35.86
CA SER A 20 -6.41 22.41 -34.95
C SER A 20 -6.65 23.77 -35.62
N PHE A 21 -5.71 24.22 -36.45
CA PHE A 21 -5.88 25.46 -37.21
C PHE A 21 -6.95 25.35 -38.30
N SER A 22 -7.00 24.24 -39.02
CA SER A 22 -8.01 24.02 -40.08
C SER A 22 -9.45 23.95 -39.55
N THR A 23 -9.63 23.44 -38.33
CA THR A 23 -10.94 23.29 -37.68
C THR A 23 -11.33 24.50 -36.83
N ALA A 24 -10.38 25.27 -36.31
CA ALA A 24 -10.64 26.57 -35.70
C ALA A 24 -11.03 27.64 -36.74
N ALA A 25 -10.59 27.48 -37.99
CA ALA A 25 -10.86 28.43 -39.08
C ALA A 25 -12.28 28.31 -39.70
N TYR A 26 -13.12 27.37 -39.26
CA TYR A 26 -14.50 27.22 -39.73
C TYR A 26 -15.48 27.13 -38.56
N TYR A 27 -15.76 28.27 -37.94
CA TYR A 27 -16.92 28.47 -37.06
C TYR A 27 -18.09 28.97 -37.92
N GLN A 28 -18.51 28.16 -38.89
CA GLN A 28 -19.79 28.32 -39.59
C GLN A 28 -20.81 27.44 -38.82
N PRO A 29 -21.78 28.02 -38.09
CA PRO A 29 -22.70 27.27 -37.24
C PRO A 29 -23.46 26.14 -37.94
N ASP A 30 -23.63 26.24 -39.26
CA ASP A 30 -24.40 25.29 -40.08
C ASP A 30 -23.64 23.99 -40.41
N ASP A 31 -22.31 23.94 -40.20
CA ASP A 31 -21.45 22.78 -40.52
C ASP A 31 -20.87 22.07 -39.27
N TYR A 32 -21.31 22.46 -38.07
CA TYR A 32 -20.83 21.88 -36.82
C TYR A 32 -21.30 20.43 -36.65
N ARG A 33 -20.34 19.49 -36.54
CA ARG A 33 -20.60 18.10 -36.17
C ARG A 33 -20.10 17.78 -34.77
N LYS A 34 -20.96 17.18 -33.95
CA LYS A 34 -20.66 16.81 -32.57
C LYS A 34 -19.42 15.90 -32.44
N SER A 35 -19.13 15.09 -33.46
CA SER A 35 -17.94 14.23 -33.54
C SER A 35 -16.61 15.01 -33.48
N LEU A 36 -16.61 16.32 -33.73
CA LEU A 36 -15.44 17.18 -33.52
C LEU A 36 -15.00 17.22 -32.06
N LEU A 37 -15.94 17.13 -31.09
CA LEU A 37 -15.60 17.11 -29.66
C LEU A 37 -14.75 15.88 -29.30
N GLU A 38 -15.03 14.74 -29.93
CA GLU A 38 -14.26 13.50 -29.74
C GLU A 38 -12.81 13.66 -30.24
N ILE A 39 -12.61 14.38 -31.35
CA ILE A 39 -11.26 14.73 -31.82
C ILE A 39 -10.55 15.63 -30.80
N ARG A 40 -11.25 16.59 -30.19
CA ARG A 40 -10.64 17.48 -29.17
C ARG A 40 -10.26 16.74 -27.90
N ASP A 41 -11.06 15.77 -27.47
CA ASP A 41 -10.70 14.93 -26.34
C ASP A 41 -9.52 14.01 -26.66
N VAL A 42 -9.45 13.47 -27.88
CA VAL A 42 -8.27 12.77 -28.38
C VAL A 42 -7.04 13.67 -28.35
N GLU A 43 -7.10 14.88 -28.89
CA GLU A 43 -5.97 15.82 -28.92
C GLU A 43 -5.49 16.20 -27.51
N ARG A 44 -6.42 16.36 -26.54
CA ARG A 44 -6.07 16.57 -25.14
C ARG A 44 -5.30 15.36 -24.58
N SER A 45 -5.78 14.15 -24.83
CA SER A 45 -5.14 12.90 -24.39
C SER A 45 -3.76 12.71 -25.03
N LEU A 46 -3.61 13.01 -26.32
CA LEU A 46 -2.32 13.00 -27.01
C LEU A 46 -1.36 14.01 -26.37
N ASN A 47 -1.81 15.24 -26.12
CA ASN A 47 -0.98 16.26 -25.46
C ASN A 47 -0.52 15.82 -24.07
N GLU A 48 -1.35 15.09 -23.32
CA GLU A 48 -0.96 14.51 -22.04
C GLU A 48 0.14 13.45 -22.21
N VAL A 49 -0.01 12.54 -23.19
CA VAL A 49 1.03 11.55 -23.53
C VAL A 49 2.35 12.23 -23.87
N LYS A 50 2.33 13.30 -24.68
CA LYS A 50 3.52 14.11 -24.98
C LYS A 50 4.22 14.57 -23.72
N ASN A 51 3.45 15.22 -22.84
CA ASN A 51 3.98 15.83 -21.63
C ASN A 51 4.53 14.77 -20.68
N ASN A 52 3.86 13.61 -20.58
CA ASN A 52 4.32 12.48 -19.79
C ASN A 52 5.64 11.89 -20.33
N LEU A 53 5.78 11.74 -21.65
CA LEU A 53 7.01 11.25 -22.29
C LEU A 53 8.17 12.23 -22.13
N LEU A 54 7.95 13.52 -22.41
CA LEU A 54 8.96 14.56 -22.21
C LEU A 54 9.41 14.64 -20.75
N LYS A 55 8.47 14.53 -19.80
CA LYS A 55 8.78 14.48 -18.37
C LYS A 55 9.53 13.22 -17.98
N ALA A 56 9.15 12.06 -18.51
CA ALA A 56 9.86 10.81 -18.22
C ALA A 56 11.31 10.88 -18.69
N GLU A 57 11.55 11.48 -19.85
CA GLU A 57 12.90 11.68 -20.35
C GLU A 57 13.71 12.71 -19.58
N SER A 58 13.15 13.88 -19.28
CA SER A 58 13.88 14.90 -18.50
C SER A 58 14.24 14.38 -17.11
N GLN A 59 13.42 13.48 -16.57
CA GLN A 59 13.65 12.81 -15.29
C GLN A 59 14.50 11.54 -15.40
N PHE A 60 14.99 11.19 -16.60
CA PHE A 60 15.75 9.96 -16.87
C PHE A 60 15.07 8.70 -16.30
N ARG A 61 13.75 8.60 -16.42
CA ARG A 61 12.98 7.48 -15.86
C ARG A 61 13.37 6.17 -16.53
N ILE A 62 13.38 5.11 -15.72
CA ILE A 62 13.62 3.75 -16.19
C ILE A 62 12.30 3.19 -16.69
N ILE A 63 12.08 3.28 -18.00
CA ILE A 63 10.84 2.83 -18.68
C ILE A 63 11.16 1.88 -19.84
N ALA A 64 10.19 1.05 -20.23
CA ALA A 64 10.33 0.12 -21.35
C ALA A 64 10.05 0.82 -22.70
N GLU A 65 11.09 1.37 -23.34
CA GLU A 65 10.95 2.20 -24.55
C GLU A 65 10.39 1.45 -25.78
N SER A 66 10.67 0.16 -25.96
CA SER A 66 10.27 -0.60 -27.15
C SER A 66 8.75 -0.77 -27.29
N ASP A 67 8.05 -1.02 -26.18
CA ASP A 67 6.59 -1.13 -26.15
C ASP A 67 5.91 0.24 -26.36
N ILE A 68 6.54 1.32 -25.86
CA ILE A 68 6.05 2.69 -26.08
C ILE A 68 6.12 3.05 -27.58
N GLU A 69 7.22 2.70 -28.25
CA GLU A 69 7.41 2.98 -29.67
C GLU A 69 6.31 2.34 -30.54
N SER A 70 6.09 1.02 -30.40
CA SER A 70 5.04 0.31 -31.15
C SER A 70 3.64 0.89 -30.90
N ARG A 71 3.37 1.33 -29.67
CA ARG A 71 2.09 1.96 -29.32
C ARG A 71 1.94 3.34 -29.93
N LEU A 72 2.99 4.15 -29.96
CA LEU A 72 2.96 5.46 -30.62
C LEU A 72 2.72 5.33 -32.13
N GLU A 73 3.31 4.32 -32.79
CA GLU A 73 3.02 4.03 -34.20
C GLU A 73 1.54 3.70 -34.42
N LYS A 74 0.98 2.82 -33.57
CA LYS A 74 -0.45 2.47 -33.60
C LYS A 74 -1.34 3.68 -33.31
N LEU A 75 -0.97 4.49 -32.33
CA LEU A 75 -1.68 5.71 -31.94
C LEU A 75 -1.74 6.71 -33.09
N ASN A 76 -0.60 6.91 -33.77
CA ASN A 76 -0.52 7.76 -34.95
C ASN A 76 -1.41 7.25 -36.08
N ALA A 77 -1.37 5.95 -36.39
CA ALA A 77 -2.21 5.35 -37.43
C ALA A 77 -3.71 5.50 -37.13
N LEU A 78 -4.13 5.28 -35.88
CA LEU A 78 -5.52 5.45 -35.46
C LEU A 78 -5.96 6.91 -35.55
N TYR A 79 -5.12 7.87 -35.14
CA TYR A 79 -5.44 9.29 -35.24
C TYR A 79 -5.58 9.75 -36.69
N GLN A 80 -4.70 9.29 -37.59
CA GLN A 80 -4.85 9.55 -39.03
C GLN A 80 -6.16 8.98 -39.60
N GLN A 81 -6.54 7.76 -39.19
CA GLN A 81 -7.83 7.18 -39.57
C GLN A 81 -9.01 8.01 -39.05
N GLN A 82 -8.91 8.55 -37.83
CA GLN A 82 -9.97 9.36 -37.23
C GLN A 82 -10.16 10.68 -37.99
N LEU A 83 -9.06 11.35 -38.34
CA LEU A 83 -9.10 12.58 -39.13
C LEU A 83 -9.71 12.33 -40.52
N LYS A 84 -9.37 11.20 -41.16
CA LYS A 84 -9.97 10.81 -42.44
C LYS A 84 -11.46 10.50 -42.32
N ALA A 85 -11.88 9.75 -41.29
CA ALA A 85 -13.30 9.46 -41.03
C ALA A 85 -14.09 10.76 -40.81
N TYR A 86 -13.50 11.72 -40.09
CA TYR A 86 -14.11 13.04 -39.93
C TYR A 86 -14.25 13.76 -41.27
N GLN A 87 -13.21 13.80 -42.11
CA GLN A 87 -13.30 14.39 -43.46
C GLN A 87 -14.38 13.72 -44.34
N ASN A 88 -14.56 12.41 -44.20
CA ASN A 88 -15.56 11.62 -44.91
C ASN A 88 -16.99 11.74 -44.34
N LYS A 89 -17.19 12.51 -43.26
CA LYS A 89 -18.47 12.62 -42.53
C LYS A 89 -18.96 11.31 -41.89
N GLU A 90 -18.05 10.41 -41.54
CA GLU A 90 -18.31 9.12 -40.89
C GLU A 90 -18.32 9.28 -39.34
N ASP A 91 -19.32 9.98 -38.80
CA ASP A 91 -19.30 10.42 -37.40
C ASP A 91 -19.23 9.29 -36.36
N GLN A 92 -19.92 8.17 -36.59
CA GLN A 92 -19.84 7.02 -35.68
C GLN A 92 -18.42 6.44 -35.62
N GLN A 93 -17.74 6.38 -36.76
CA GLN A 93 -16.37 5.89 -36.84
C GLN A 93 -15.39 6.83 -36.12
N VAL A 94 -15.64 8.14 -36.13
CA VAL A 94 -14.86 9.11 -35.35
C VAL A 94 -14.95 8.82 -33.85
N VAL A 95 -16.15 8.56 -33.34
CA VAL A 95 -16.41 8.21 -31.93
C VAL A 95 -15.71 6.89 -31.57
N ASP A 96 -15.88 5.85 -32.40
CA ASP A 96 -15.29 4.53 -32.14
C ASP A 96 -13.75 4.57 -32.15
N LEU A 97 -13.16 5.38 -33.04
CA LEU A 97 -11.72 5.60 -33.07
C LEU A 97 -11.24 6.42 -31.88
N ALA A 98 -12.02 7.40 -31.41
CA ALA A 98 -11.67 8.20 -30.24
C ALA A 98 -11.45 7.32 -29.00
N ALA A 99 -12.38 6.40 -28.72
CA ALA A 99 -12.26 5.46 -27.61
C ALA A 99 -10.99 4.59 -27.71
N LYS A 100 -10.66 4.10 -28.91
CA LYS A 100 -9.43 3.30 -29.15
C LYS A 100 -8.17 4.12 -28.95
N ILE A 101 -8.15 5.38 -29.42
CA ILE A 101 -7.01 6.29 -29.28
C ILE A 101 -6.80 6.65 -27.81
N ILE A 102 -7.84 7.08 -27.10
CA ILE A 102 -7.78 7.45 -25.67
C ILE A 102 -7.32 6.26 -24.83
N ASN A 103 -7.85 5.06 -25.09
CA ASN A 103 -7.38 3.86 -24.40
C ASN A 103 -5.88 3.63 -24.66
N ASN A 104 -5.42 3.72 -25.91
CA ASN A 104 -4.00 3.52 -26.21
C ASN A 104 -3.10 4.63 -25.62
N ALA A 105 -3.57 5.87 -25.59
CA ALA A 105 -2.89 7.00 -24.96
C ALA A 105 -2.74 6.78 -23.44
N ASN A 106 -3.81 6.35 -22.75
CA ASN A 106 -3.76 6.03 -21.32
C ASN A 106 -2.75 4.91 -21.03
N GLN A 107 -2.68 3.90 -21.89
CA GLN A 107 -1.71 2.80 -21.79
C GLN A 107 -0.26 3.29 -21.92
N ILE A 108 0.00 4.23 -22.83
CA ILE A 108 1.33 4.85 -22.97
C ILE A 108 1.64 5.68 -21.72
N SER A 109 0.68 6.48 -21.24
CA SER A 109 0.84 7.29 -20.03
C SER A 109 1.22 6.45 -18.81
N LEU A 110 0.58 5.29 -18.60
CA LEU A 110 0.94 4.35 -17.54
C LEU A 110 2.38 3.84 -17.68
N LYS A 111 2.81 3.52 -18.90
CA LYS A 111 4.18 3.03 -19.19
C LYS A 111 5.28 4.08 -19.01
N THR A 112 4.91 5.36 -18.86
CA THR A 112 5.87 6.41 -18.47
C THR A 112 6.13 6.46 -16.97
N ILE A 113 5.38 5.68 -16.17
CA ILE A 113 5.55 5.58 -14.72
C ILE A 113 6.62 4.55 -14.42
N GLU A 114 7.58 4.94 -13.59
CA GLU A 114 8.68 4.08 -13.18
C GLU A 114 8.24 3.19 -12.01
N SER A 115 8.45 1.88 -12.15
CA SER A 115 8.18 0.90 -11.10
C SER A 115 9.36 0.79 -10.13
N LYS A 116 9.07 0.54 -8.84
CA LYS A 116 10.10 0.39 -7.79
C LYS A 116 10.52 -1.08 -7.68
N PRO A 117 11.83 -1.40 -7.76
CA PRO A 117 12.34 -2.77 -7.76
C PRO A 117 12.37 -3.43 -6.39
N VAL A 118 12.34 -2.64 -5.30
CA VAL A 118 12.27 -3.16 -3.93
C VAL A 118 11.07 -2.53 -3.23
N GLN A 119 10.00 -3.30 -3.14
CA GLN A 119 8.70 -2.80 -2.72
C GLN A 119 7.78 -3.92 -2.25
N MET A 120 7.17 -3.74 -1.06
CA MET A 120 6.00 -4.53 -0.67
C MET A 120 4.77 -4.03 -1.43
N ARG A 121 4.09 -4.96 -2.11
CA ARG A 121 2.89 -4.72 -2.91
C ARG A 121 1.84 -5.69 -2.44
N ALA A 122 0.99 -5.22 -1.55
CA ALA A 122 0.06 -6.07 -0.84
C ALA A 122 -1.40 -5.67 -1.08
N PHE A 123 -2.31 -6.55 -0.67
CA PHE A 123 -3.72 -6.25 -0.49
C PHE A 123 -4.30 -7.06 0.68
N TRP A 124 -5.33 -6.51 1.32
CA TRP A 124 -6.17 -7.28 2.24
C TRP A 124 -7.22 -8.05 1.45
N LEU A 125 -7.31 -9.35 1.71
CA LEU A 125 -8.32 -10.25 1.15
C LEU A 125 -9.41 -10.47 2.20
N ASP A 126 -10.50 -9.71 2.07
CA ASP A 126 -11.64 -9.82 2.98
C ASP A 126 -12.33 -11.18 2.86
N SER A 127 -12.89 -11.66 3.97
CA SER A 127 -13.50 -13.00 4.05
C SER A 127 -14.67 -13.19 3.08
N GLY A 128 -15.38 -12.12 2.72
CA GLY A 128 -16.49 -12.16 1.77
C GLY A 128 -16.04 -12.40 0.34
N THR A 129 -15.02 -11.68 -0.12
CA THR A 129 -14.36 -11.93 -1.40
C THR A 129 -13.75 -13.31 -1.40
N TYR A 130 -13.04 -13.68 -0.33
CA TYR A 130 -12.38 -14.99 -0.25
C TYR A 130 -13.39 -16.14 -0.36
N ALA A 131 -14.50 -16.11 0.37
CA ALA A 131 -15.52 -17.15 0.26
C ALA A 131 -16.05 -17.31 -1.18
N LYS A 132 -16.25 -16.20 -1.91
CA LYS A 132 -16.73 -16.19 -3.30
C LYS A 132 -15.73 -16.73 -4.31
N ILE A 133 -14.43 -16.76 -3.96
CA ILE A 133 -13.40 -17.38 -4.82
C ILE A 133 -13.71 -18.87 -5.04
N GLY A 134 -14.32 -19.56 -4.07
CA GLY A 134 -14.96 -20.86 -4.30
C GLY A 134 -14.02 -22.04 -4.51
N GLY A 135 -12.93 -22.14 -3.74
CA GLY A 135 -12.02 -23.29 -3.74
C GLY A 135 -10.73 -23.08 -4.53
N ARG A 136 -9.96 -24.16 -4.71
CA ARG A 136 -8.60 -24.10 -5.26
C ARG A 136 -8.51 -23.49 -6.66
N ALA A 137 -9.41 -23.85 -7.57
CA ALA A 137 -9.39 -23.32 -8.94
C ALA A 137 -9.60 -21.79 -8.94
N GLY A 138 -10.57 -21.29 -8.17
CA GLY A 138 -10.74 -19.85 -8.05
C GLY A 138 -9.56 -19.18 -7.36
N VAL A 139 -8.93 -19.81 -6.37
CA VAL A 139 -7.72 -19.28 -5.72
C VAL A 139 -6.60 -19.15 -6.75
N GLN A 140 -6.42 -20.15 -7.61
CA GLN A 140 -5.46 -20.08 -8.72
C GLN A 140 -5.74 -18.90 -9.64
N ASP A 141 -6.97 -18.75 -10.12
CA ASP A 141 -7.36 -17.64 -11.02
C ASP A 141 -7.21 -16.27 -10.34
N PHE A 142 -7.54 -16.17 -9.06
CA PHE A 142 -7.37 -14.95 -8.28
C PHE A 142 -5.89 -14.58 -8.14
N LEU A 143 -5.05 -15.54 -7.76
CA LEU A 143 -3.62 -15.31 -7.57
C LEU A 143 -2.87 -15.12 -8.88
N ASP A 144 -3.30 -15.72 -9.99
CA ASP A 144 -2.73 -15.48 -11.32
C ASP A 144 -2.96 -14.02 -11.76
N ARG A 145 -4.14 -13.47 -11.51
CA ARG A 145 -4.41 -12.04 -11.76
C ARG A 145 -3.57 -11.15 -10.86
N ALA A 146 -3.45 -11.47 -9.58
CA ALA A 146 -2.60 -10.72 -8.65
C ALA A 146 -1.12 -10.79 -9.06
N ALA A 147 -0.63 -11.96 -9.50
CA ALA A 147 0.74 -12.17 -9.92
C ALA A 147 1.05 -11.42 -11.21
N ALA A 148 0.11 -11.40 -12.16
CA ALA A 148 0.21 -10.60 -13.38
C ALA A 148 0.32 -9.09 -13.10
N ALA A 149 -0.23 -8.62 -11.97
CA ALA A 149 -0.07 -7.25 -11.47
C ALA A 149 1.11 -7.06 -10.51
N ASN A 150 1.96 -8.09 -10.34
CA ASN A 150 3.15 -8.09 -9.50
C ASN A 150 2.89 -7.76 -8.02
N PHE A 151 1.76 -8.21 -7.46
CA PHE A 151 1.58 -8.30 -6.01
C PHE A 151 2.49 -9.39 -5.43
N ASN A 152 2.93 -9.21 -4.18
CA ASN A 152 3.85 -10.12 -3.50
C ASN A 152 3.50 -10.43 -2.03
N VAL A 153 2.45 -9.84 -1.46
CA VAL A 153 1.94 -10.16 -0.11
C VAL A 153 0.41 -10.16 -0.09
N ILE A 154 -0.17 -11.06 0.67
CA ILE A 154 -1.61 -11.21 0.88
C ILE A 154 -1.91 -11.21 2.38
N PHE A 155 -2.87 -10.39 2.79
CA PHE A 155 -3.42 -10.41 4.14
C PHE A 155 -4.84 -11.01 4.14
N PRO A 156 -5.00 -12.35 4.18
CA PRO A 156 -6.33 -12.98 4.18
C PRO A 156 -7.01 -12.85 5.55
N GLU A 157 -8.22 -12.31 5.58
CA GLU A 157 -9.05 -12.21 6.79
C GLU A 157 -9.39 -13.61 7.29
N THR A 158 -8.62 -14.09 8.27
CA THR A 158 -8.62 -15.51 8.67
C THR A 158 -9.42 -15.72 9.96
N PHE A 159 -9.39 -14.79 10.90
CA PHE A 159 -10.19 -14.82 12.12
C PHE A 159 -10.88 -13.47 12.32
N TYR A 160 -12.21 -13.47 12.27
CA TYR A 160 -13.04 -12.26 12.32
C TYR A 160 -14.39 -12.60 12.96
N LYS A 161 -14.91 -11.69 13.78
CA LYS A 161 -16.25 -11.82 14.40
C LYS A 161 -16.53 -13.14 15.13
N GLY A 162 -15.50 -13.78 15.69
CA GLY A 162 -15.60 -15.09 16.33
C GLY A 162 -15.78 -16.29 15.39
N LEU A 163 -15.58 -16.08 14.09
CA LEU A 163 -15.56 -17.08 13.04
C LEU A 163 -14.19 -17.13 12.35
N SER A 164 -13.98 -18.14 11.52
CA SER A 164 -12.75 -18.30 10.75
C SER A 164 -13.01 -18.88 9.36
N ILE A 165 -12.05 -18.69 8.45
CA ILE A 165 -12.07 -19.35 7.14
C ILE A 165 -11.67 -20.84 7.24
N ILE A 166 -10.89 -21.22 8.26
CA ILE A 166 -10.36 -22.58 8.39
C ILE A 166 -11.41 -23.54 8.93
N PRO A 167 -11.27 -24.86 8.69
CA PRO A 167 -12.20 -25.87 9.20
C PRO A 167 -12.35 -25.86 10.73
N ASP A 168 -13.53 -26.29 11.19
CA ASP A 168 -13.85 -26.41 12.60
C ASP A 168 -12.80 -27.22 13.38
N ASN A 169 -12.46 -26.73 14.57
CA ASN A 169 -11.64 -27.44 15.54
C ASN A 169 -11.94 -26.91 16.95
N ASN A 170 -11.18 -27.34 17.96
CA ASN A 170 -11.41 -26.94 19.35
C ASN A 170 -11.27 -25.42 19.60
N LEU A 171 -10.59 -24.70 18.71
CA LEU A 171 -10.36 -23.25 18.82
C LEU A 171 -11.17 -22.45 17.79
N PHE A 172 -11.49 -23.02 16.64
CA PHE A 172 -12.14 -22.27 15.56
C PHE A 172 -13.50 -22.83 15.20
N THR A 173 -14.41 -21.93 14.86
CA THR A 173 -15.64 -22.26 14.17
C THR A 173 -15.61 -21.64 12.81
N GLN A 174 -15.79 -22.46 11.79
CA GLN A 174 -15.73 -22.06 10.41
C GLN A 174 -16.94 -21.20 10.08
N ASP A 175 -16.70 -20.13 9.30
CA ASP A 175 -17.77 -19.37 8.70
C ASP A 175 -18.52 -20.26 7.67
N PRO A 176 -19.86 -20.37 7.75
CA PRO A 176 -20.65 -21.23 6.87
C PRO A 176 -20.46 -20.97 5.38
N ARG A 177 -19.99 -19.77 4.98
CA ARG A 177 -19.67 -19.44 3.58
C ARG A 177 -18.53 -20.29 3.00
N PHE A 178 -17.73 -20.95 3.85
CA PHE A 178 -16.67 -21.88 3.45
C PHE A 178 -17.05 -23.36 3.57
N SER A 179 -18.28 -23.68 4.01
CA SER A 179 -18.72 -25.07 4.25
C SER A 179 -18.68 -25.98 3.03
N SER A 180 -18.77 -25.43 1.82
CA SER A 180 -18.71 -26.18 0.56
C SER A 180 -17.30 -26.26 -0.04
N TRP A 181 -16.27 -25.74 0.64
CA TRP A 181 -14.90 -25.81 0.14
C TRP A 181 -14.35 -27.22 0.29
N GLU A 182 -13.82 -27.77 -0.80
CA GLU A 182 -13.05 -29.00 -0.76
C GLU A 182 -11.63 -28.71 -0.26
N GLY A 183 -11.38 -29.05 1.01
CA GLY A 183 -10.11 -28.80 1.69
C GLY A 183 -10.08 -27.50 2.49
N ASP A 184 -9.02 -27.34 3.28
CA ASP A 184 -8.82 -26.16 4.11
C ASP A 184 -8.51 -24.91 3.25
N PRO A 185 -9.35 -23.86 3.30
CA PRO A 185 -9.15 -22.66 2.49
C PRO A 185 -7.78 -22.00 2.67
N LEU A 186 -7.27 -21.92 3.91
CA LEU A 186 -5.99 -21.27 4.20
C LEU A 186 -4.82 -22.11 3.68
N THR A 187 -4.87 -23.43 3.85
CA THR A 187 -3.86 -24.34 3.28
C THR A 187 -3.78 -24.19 1.76
N ILE A 188 -4.94 -24.17 1.09
CA ILE A 188 -5.01 -23.98 -0.36
C ILE A 188 -4.37 -22.66 -0.78
N LEU A 189 -4.67 -21.56 -0.09
CA LEU A 189 -4.11 -20.24 -0.41
C LEU A 189 -2.60 -20.20 -0.22
N ILE A 190 -2.08 -20.73 0.88
CA ILE A 190 -0.63 -20.79 1.15
C ILE A 190 0.10 -21.55 0.03
N GLU A 191 -0.38 -22.75 -0.31
CA GLU A 191 0.24 -23.57 -1.35
C GLU A 191 0.24 -22.88 -2.73
N GLU A 192 -0.87 -22.22 -3.10
CA GLU A 192 -0.99 -21.54 -4.39
C GLU A 192 -0.24 -20.20 -4.42
N ALA A 193 -0.13 -19.50 -3.29
CA ALA A 193 0.65 -18.28 -3.13
C ALA A 193 2.15 -18.57 -3.24
N LYS A 194 2.62 -19.66 -2.62
CA LYS A 194 4.02 -20.12 -2.67
C LYS A 194 4.49 -20.36 -4.11
N LYS A 195 3.65 -20.95 -4.97
CA LYS A 195 3.94 -21.15 -6.40
C LYS A 195 4.17 -19.85 -7.18
N ARG A 196 3.67 -18.74 -6.65
CA ARG A 196 3.74 -17.39 -7.25
C ARG A 196 4.67 -16.45 -6.48
N ASN A 197 5.43 -16.96 -5.51
CA ASN A 197 6.31 -16.19 -4.62
C ASN A 197 5.57 -15.05 -3.89
N MET A 198 4.34 -15.30 -3.45
CA MET A 198 3.58 -14.37 -2.63
C MET A 198 3.59 -14.81 -1.18
N GLU A 199 3.81 -13.86 -0.27
CA GLU A 199 3.69 -14.12 1.15
C GLU A 199 2.23 -14.15 1.61
N VAL A 200 1.92 -14.98 2.60
CA VAL A 200 0.62 -15.07 3.25
C VAL A 200 0.74 -14.73 4.73
N HIS A 201 0.04 -13.66 5.12
CA HIS A 201 0.03 -13.13 6.49
C HIS A 201 -1.41 -13.09 7.00
N PRO A 202 -1.92 -14.14 7.68
CA PRO A 202 -3.29 -14.16 8.17
C PRO A 202 -3.65 -12.91 8.97
N TRP A 203 -4.67 -12.20 8.49
CA TRP A 203 -5.27 -11.04 9.14
C TRP A 203 -6.27 -11.53 10.20
N VAL A 204 -6.02 -11.16 11.45
CA VAL A 204 -6.81 -11.62 12.61
C VAL A 204 -7.31 -10.45 13.46
N TRP A 205 -8.58 -10.51 13.85
CA TRP A 205 -9.19 -9.54 14.74
C TRP A 205 -8.77 -9.82 16.19
N VAL A 206 -8.40 -8.77 16.92
CA VAL A 206 -8.03 -8.86 18.34
C VAL A 206 -9.19 -8.50 19.27
N PHE A 207 -9.46 -7.20 19.48
CA PHE A 207 -10.45 -6.79 20.49
C PHE A 207 -11.81 -6.40 19.93
N ASN A 208 -11.91 -6.03 18.64
CA ASN A 208 -13.22 -5.86 18.02
C ASN A 208 -13.86 -7.24 17.85
N GLU A 209 -15.08 -7.37 18.32
CA GLU A 209 -15.77 -8.65 18.40
C GLU A 209 -16.85 -8.79 17.35
N ASN A 210 -17.53 -7.71 16.98
CA ASN A 210 -18.57 -7.72 15.96
C ASN A 210 -18.81 -6.31 15.44
N THR A 211 -19.40 -6.18 14.25
CA THR A 211 -19.71 -4.88 13.61
C THR A 211 -21.19 -4.74 13.21
N SER A 212 -22.10 -5.43 13.90
CA SER A 212 -23.55 -5.35 13.67
C SER A 212 -24.31 -4.60 14.78
N GLY A 213 -23.59 -3.90 15.66
CA GLY A 213 -24.15 -3.09 16.75
C GLY A 213 -24.63 -3.89 17.97
N ASN A 214 -24.51 -5.21 17.94
CA ASN A 214 -24.93 -6.11 19.01
C ASN A 214 -23.84 -7.16 19.27
N PRO A 215 -23.78 -7.74 20.49
CA PRO A 215 -22.87 -8.83 20.81
C PRO A 215 -22.90 -9.92 19.74
N GLY A 216 -21.73 -10.24 19.20
CA GLY A 216 -21.55 -11.41 18.35
C GLY A 216 -21.49 -12.69 19.18
N ARG A 217 -20.96 -13.74 18.57
CA ARG A 217 -20.91 -15.07 19.19
C ARG A 217 -20.08 -15.09 20.47
N ILE A 218 -18.92 -14.44 20.48
CA ILE A 218 -17.98 -14.51 21.61
C ILE A 218 -18.63 -13.88 22.84
N LEU A 219 -19.23 -12.70 22.68
CA LEU A 219 -19.88 -12.00 23.79
C LEU A 219 -21.24 -12.57 24.17
N THR A 220 -21.92 -13.28 23.27
CA THR A 220 -23.13 -14.05 23.61
C THR A 220 -22.80 -15.22 24.51
N GLU A 221 -21.72 -15.95 24.20
CA GLU A 221 -21.25 -17.09 25.00
C GLU A 221 -20.53 -16.63 26.29
N ASN A 222 -19.88 -15.46 26.26
CA ASN A 222 -19.10 -14.91 27.38
C ASN A 222 -19.45 -13.43 27.65
N PRO A 223 -20.65 -13.10 28.17
CA PRO A 223 -21.06 -11.71 28.36
C PRO A 223 -20.13 -10.89 29.27
N GLY A 224 -19.50 -11.54 30.25
CA GLY A 224 -18.53 -10.93 31.17
C GLY A 224 -17.22 -10.49 30.52
N TRP A 225 -17.00 -10.81 29.24
CA TRP A 225 -15.82 -10.40 28.48
C TRP A 225 -15.97 -9.04 27.82
N ALA A 226 -17.15 -8.45 27.81
CA ALA A 226 -17.40 -7.18 27.16
C ALA A 226 -16.58 -6.04 27.77
N ASN A 227 -16.00 -5.21 26.91
CA ASN A 227 -15.52 -3.90 27.31
C ASN A 227 -16.73 -2.99 27.60
N LYS A 228 -16.64 -2.20 28.68
CA LYS A 228 -17.77 -1.38 29.16
C LYS A 228 -17.45 0.10 29.26
N ASN A 229 -18.50 0.91 29.08
CA ASN A 229 -18.48 2.34 29.35
C ASN A 229 -18.73 2.65 30.84
N ARG A 230 -18.72 3.94 31.19
CA ARG A 230 -18.90 4.39 32.59
C ARG A 230 -20.30 4.05 33.12
N GLU A 231 -21.27 3.91 32.23
CA GLU A 231 -22.65 3.55 32.52
C GLU A 231 -22.84 2.03 32.71
N GLY A 232 -21.77 1.24 32.48
CA GLY A 232 -21.77 -0.22 32.63
C GLY A 232 -22.33 -0.98 31.41
N GLU A 233 -22.61 -0.27 30.32
CA GLU A 233 -23.09 -0.79 29.05
C GLU A 233 -21.90 -1.30 28.21
N ILE A 234 -22.19 -2.21 27.28
CA ILE A 234 -21.19 -2.67 26.31
C ILE A 234 -20.81 -1.50 25.41
N VAL A 235 -19.51 -1.24 25.28
CA VAL A 235 -19.04 -0.16 24.41
C VAL A 235 -19.47 -0.45 22.97
N SER A 236 -20.14 0.53 22.36
CA SER A 236 -20.59 0.48 20.98
C SER A 236 -20.07 1.69 20.21
N TYR A 237 -19.20 1.47 19.23
CA TYR A 237 -18.69 2.51 18.34
C TYR A 237 -18.80 2.05 16.88
N HIS A 238 -19.34 2.88 15.99
CA HIS A 238 -19.64 2.49 14.59
C HIS A 238 -20.37 1.14 14.48
N ASN A 239 -21.36 0.91 15.35
CA ASN A 239 -22.07 -0.36 15.45
C ASN A 239 -21.13 -1.55 15.70
N SER A 240 -20.13 -1.41 16.58
CA SER A 240 -19.23 -2.52 16.92
C SER A 240 -19.10 -2.76 18.41
N THR A 241 -18.99 -4.04 18.79
CA THR A 241 -18.79 -4.50 20.17
C THR A 241 -17.35 -4.95 20.37
N TRP A 242 -16.86 -4.88 21.61
CA TRP A 242 -15.44 -5.06 21.90
C TRP A 242 -15.22 -5.94 23.14
N LEU A 243 -14.17 -6.75 23.11
CA LEU A 243 -13.69 -7.56 24.23
C LEU A 243 -12.82 -6.69 25.16
N SER A 244 -12.84 -6.99 26.46
CA SER A 244 -12.01 -6.30 27.46
C SER A 244 -10.53 -6.71 27.35
N PRO A 245 -9.61 -5.75 27.13
CA PRO A 245 -8.17 -6.04 27.11
C PRO A 245 -7.56 -6.40 28.48
N ALA A 246 -8.24 -6.06 29.57
CA ALA A 246 -7.74 -6.33 30.93
C ALA A 246 -7.91 -7.79 31.35
N ARG A 247 -8.71 -8.56 30.62
CA ARG A 247 -9.09 -9.93 30.96
C ARG A 247 -8.07 -10.96 30.46
N SER A 248 -7.54 -11.78 31.37
CA SER A 248 -6.55 -12.81 31.03
C SER A 248 -7.17 -13.96 30.22
N ASP A 249 -8.44 -14.30 30.45
CA ASP A 249 -9.16 -15.31 29.67
C ASP A 249 -9.42 -14.85 28.24
N VAL A 250 -9.74 -13.57 28.02
CA VAL A 250 -9.79 -12.95 26.68
C VAL A 250 -8.44 -13.00 25.98
N LYS A 251 -7.36 -12.54 26.64
CA LYS A 251 -5.99 -12.59 26.07
C LYS A 251 -5.63 -14.03 25.67
N ASN A 252 -5.85 -15.00 26.56
CA ASN A 252 -5.56 -16.40 26.30
C ASN A 252 -6.41 -17.00 25.18
N PHE A 253 -7.71 -16.67 25.14
CA PHE A 253 -8.62 -17.10 24.07
C PHE A 253 -8.11 -16.65 22.68
N LEU A 254 -7.67 -15.41 22.55
CA LEU A 254 -7.15 -14.87 21.28
C LEU A 254 -5.77 -15.44 20.94
N GLN A 255 -4.83 -15.41 21.90
CA GLN A 255 -3.46 -15.88 21.68
C GLN A 255 -3.39 -17.36 21.30
N GLN A 256 -4.22 -18.24 21.90
CA GLN A 256 -4.22 -19.67 21.56
C GLN A 256 -4.61 -19.91 20.09
N ARG A 257 -5.51 -19.09 19.54
CA ARG A 257 -5.89 -19.15 18.11
C ARG A 257 -4.74 -18.73 17.21
N TYR A 258 -4.04 -17.66 17.56
CA TYR A 258 -2.90 -17.19 16.76
C TYR A 258 -1.74 -18.19 16.80
N ILE A 259 -1.45 -18.74 17.97
CA ILE A 259 -0.46 -19.81 18.15
C ILE A 259 -0.86 -21.06 17.34
N TYR A 260 -2.15 -21.41 17.31
CA TYR A 260 -2.62 -22.52 16.48
C TYR A 260 -2.34 -22.26 14.99
N LEU A 261 -2.61 -21.06 14.48
CA LEU A 261 -2.32 -20.75 13.07
C LEU A 261 -0.83 -20.91 12.77
N VAL A 262 0.06 -20.36 13.60
CA VAL A 262 1.51 -20.47 13.37
C VAL A 262 2.03 -21.90 13.52
N LYS A 263 1.44 -22.72 14.40
CA LYS A 263 1.86 -24.12 14.58
C LYS A 263 1.43 -25.06 13.46
N ASN A 264 0.34 -24.75 12.77
CA ASN A 264 -0.30 -25.70 11.85
C ASN A 264 -0.22 -25.28 10.38
N TYR A 265 0.26 -24.07 10.08
CA TYR A 265 0.36 -23.54 8.72
C TYR A 265 1.75 -22.95 8.47
N ASP A 266 2.28 -23.13 7.26
CA ASP A 266 3.54 -22.54 6.77
C ASP A 266 3.30 -21.05 6.43
N LEU A 267 3.29 -20.20 7.46
CA LEU A 267 2.96 -18.77 7.35
C LEU A 267 4.21 -17.91 7.25
N ASP A 268 4.12 -16.85 6.44
CA ASP A 268 5.19 -15.86 6.33
C ASP A 268 5.12 -14.79 7.42
N GLY A 269 3.92 -14.59 7.99
CA GLY A 269 3.68 -13.70 9.11
C GLY A 269 2.25 -13.76 9.63
N LEU A 270 1.95 -12.91 10.61
CA LEU A 270 0.62 -12.72 11.18
C LEU A 270 0.31 -11.22 11.30
N ASN A 271 -0.88 -10.80 10.84
CA ASN A 271 -1.29 -9.40 10.86
C ASN A 271 -2.42 -9.15 11.87
N LEU A 272 -2.14 -8.33 12.88
CA LEU A 272 -3.06 -7.98 13.96
C LEU A 272 -3.92 -6.76 13.60
N ASP A 273 -5.24 -6.93 13.55
CA ASP A 273 -6.18 -5.83 13.38
C ASP A 273 -7.04 -5.66 14.64
N TYR A 274 -7.59 -4.45 14.81
CA TYR A 274 -8.36 -4.07 15.99
C TYR A 274 -7.60 -4.31 17.31
N ILE A 275 -6.26 -4.26 17.26
CA ILE A 275 -5.37 -4.28 18.43
C ILE A 275 -5.31 -2.89 19.07
N ARG A 276 -6.42 -2.50 19.68
CA ARG A 276 -6.67 -1.15 20.22
C ARG A 276 -7.97 -1.10 21.00
N PHE A 277 -8.24 0.02 21.65
CA PHE A 277 -9.59 0.37 22.09
C PHE A 277 -10.42 0.95 20.94
N PRO A 278 -11.75 1.06 21.08
CA PRO A 278 -12.62 1.73 20.11
C PRO A 278 -12.15 3.17 19.80
N GLU A 279 -12.32 3.63 18.55
CA GLU A 279 -11.93 4.98 18.11
C GLU A 279 -12.88 6.10 18.58
N GLU A 280 -13.40 6.01 19.81
CA GLU A 280 -14.25 7.03 20.42
C GLU A 280 -13.41 8.06 21.22
N TYR A 281 -14.02 9.17 21.63
CA TYR A 281 -13.43 10.11 22.57
C TYR A 281 -12.87 9.37 23.80
N ARG A 282 -11.55 9.51 24.02
CA ARG A 282 -10.84 8.95 25.19
C ARG A 282 -11.65 9.16 26.46
N GLY A 283 -12.03 8.07 27.11
CA GLY A 283 -12.71 8.10 28.41
C GLY A 283 -14.08 7.43 28.47
N SER A 284 -14.62 6.96 27.34
CA SER A 284 -15.90 6.23 27.27
C SER A 284 -15.79 4.70 27.41
N PHE A 285 -14.58 4.15 27.56
CA PHE A 285 -14.33 2.70 27.51
C PHE A 285 -13.33 2.23 28.57
N GLY A 286 -13.27 0.92 28.79
CA GLY A 286 -12.38 0.29 29.77
C GLY A 286 -12.87 0.35 31.21
N TYR A 287 -14.17 0.53 31.44
CA TYR A 287 -14.79 0.51 32.78
C TYR A 287 -15.43 -0.84 33.12
N ASP A 288 -15.05 -1.89 32.41
CA ASP A 288 -15.38 -3.24 32.84
C ASP A 288 -14.66 -3.59 34.14
N GLN A 289 -15.27 -4.48 34.94
CA GLN A 289 -14.80 -4.81 36.29
C GLN A 289 -13.31 -5.19 36.33
N ALA A 290 -12.83 -5.98 35.35
CA ALA A 290 -11.45 -6.43 35.31
C ALA A 290 -10.46 -5.27 35.08
N SER A 291 -10.82 -4.31 34.23
CA SER A 291 -10.01 -3.10 34.00
C SER A 291 -9.96 -2.22 35.25
N VAL A 292 -11.11 -2.03 35.90
CA VAL A 292 -11.26 -1.17 37.09
C VAL A 292 -10.55 -1.73 38.31
N ASP A 293 -10.76 -3.02 38.62
CA ASP A 293 -10.17 -3.64 39.81
C ASP A 293 -8.65 -3.64 39.74
N LYS A 294 -8.08 -4.05 38.60
CA LYS A 294 -6.63 -4.04 38.41
C LYS A 294 -6.02 -2.64 38.54
N PHE A 295 -6.69 -1.61 38.04
CA PHE A 295 -6.21 -0.23 38.20
C PHE A 295 -6.31 0.26 39.65
N LYS A 296 -7.40 -0.08 40.35
CA LYS A 296 -7.54 0.21 41.78
C LYS A 296 -6.46 -0.48 42.59
N ASP A 297 -6.17 -1.74 42.28
CA ASP A 297 -5.13 -2.53 42.94
C ASP A 297 -3.72 -1.95 42.71
N GLU A 298 -3.43 -1.49 41.49
CA GLU A 298 -2.11 -0.97 41.11
C GLU A 298 -1.87 0.47 41.61
N TYR A 299 -2.89 1.33 41.56
CA TYR A 299 -2.73 2.77 41.80
C TYR A 299 -3.49 3.31 43.01
N GLY A 300 -4.39 2.54 43.63
CA GLY A 300 -5.20 2.98 44.77
C GLY A 300 -6.25 4.04 44.44
N ILE A 301 -6.60 4.21 43.16
CA ILE A 301 -7.51 5.26 42.67
C ILE A 301 -8.71 4.59 42.00
N ASP A 302 -9.92 5.08 42.30
CA ASP A 302 -11.13 4.66 41.59
C ASP A 302 -11.26 5.41 40.25
N PRO A 303 -11.22 4.73 39.08
CA PRO A 303 -11.34 5.40 37.78
C PRO A 303 -12.70 6.09 37.57
N PHE A 304 -13.74 5.71 38.32
CA PHE A 304 -15.02 6.42 38.29
C PHE A 304 -14.94 7.80 38.97
N GLU A 305 -14.01 8.01 39.89
CA GLU A 305 -13.84 9.30 40.60
C GLU A 305 -12.85 10.25 39.90
N ILE A 306 -12.16 9.77 38.86
CA ILE A 306 -11.19 10.56 38.11
C ILE A 306 -11.88 11.62 37.26
N LYS A 307 -11.51 12.89 37.50
CA LYS A 307 -11.99 14.04 36.71
C LYS A 307 -11.30 14.10 35.34
N SER A 308 -12.07 14.37 34.29
CA SER A 308 -11.52 14.58 32.94
C SER A 308 -10.46 15.70 32.93
N GLY A 309 -9.36 15.46 32.22
CA GLY A 309 -8.25 16.42 32.10
C GLY A 309 -7.28 16.46 33.31
N SER A 310 -7.50 15.67 34.36
CA SER A 310 -6.56 15.59 35.50
C SER A 310 -5.30 14.77 35.17
N SER A 311 -4.28 14.87 36.03
CA SER A 311 -3.12 13.96 36.00
C SER A 311 -3.53 12.50 36.16
N ASP A 312 -4.51 12.21 37.00
CA ASP A 312 -5.02 10.85 37.23
C ASP A 312 -5.73 10.33 35.98
N PHE A 313 -6.36 11.20 35.20
CA PHE A 313 -6.92 10.81 33.90
C PHE A 313 -5.84 10.46 32.88
N ALA A 314 -4.69 11.15 32.90
CA ALA A 314 -3.54 10.76 32.09
C ALA A 314 -2.99 9.39 32.54
N LEU A 315 -2.92 9.14 33.85
CA LEU A 315 -2.52 7.84 34.41
C LEU A 315 -3.48 6.72 33.99
N TRP A 316 -4.80 6.95 34.07
CA TRP A 316 -5.82 6.01 33.62
C TRP A 316 -5.74 5.70 32.11
N ASN A 317 -5.48 6.70 31.28
CA ASN A 317 -5.22 6.48 29.85
C ASN A 317 -3.94 5.69 29.63
N LYS A 318 -2.87 5.97 30.39
CA LYS A 318 -1.60 5.27 30.27
C LYS A 318 -1.73 3.79 30.65
N TYR A 319 -2.43 3.49 31.74
CA TYR A 319 -2.75 2.12 32.13
C TYR A 319 -3.50 1.37 31.02
N ARG A 320 -4.56 1.96 30.46
CA ARG A 320 -5.32 1.33 29.36
C ARG A 320 -4.47 1.16 28.08
N GLU A 321 -3.63 2.13 27.72
CA GLU A 321 -2.65 2.00 26.62
C GLU A 321 -1.67 0.83 26.88
N ASN A 322 -1.24 0.64 28.13
CA ASN A 322 -0.35 -0.45 28.50
C ASN A 322 -1.03 -1.83 28.36
N LEU A 323 -2.34 -1.96 28.62
CA LEU A 323 -3.06 -3.23 28.40
C LEU A 323 -2.96 -3.72 26.94
N ILE A 324 -3.07 -2.79 25.98
CA ILE A 324 -2.90 -3.12 24.56
C ILE A 324 -1.45 -3.46 24.26
N THR A 325 -0.50 -2.69 24.79
CA THR A 325 0.94 -2.92 24.60
C THR A 325 1.38 -4.28 25.16
N GLU A 326 0.88 -4.68 26.32
CA GLU A 326 1.11 -6.00 26.90
C GLU A 326 0.54 -7.11 26.03
N MET A 327 -0.68 -6.94 25.49
CA MET A 327 -1.24 -7.92 24.56
C MET A 327 -0.35 -8.09 23.33
N VAL A 328 0.18 -7.00 22.75
CA VAL A 328 1.10 -7.06 21.60
C VAL A 328 2.40 -7.77 21.99
N LYS A 329 3.02 -7.36 23.10
CA LYS A 329 4.26 -7.95 23.61
C LYS A 329 4.12 -9.46 23.87
N GLU A 330 3.15 -9.85 24.70
CA GLU A 330 2.93 -11.26 25.06
C GLU A 330 2.61 -12.12 23.84
N THR A 331 1.80 -11.58 22.91
CA THR A 331 1.49 -12.28 21.66
C THR A 331 2.75 -12.45 20.82
N SER A 332 3.54 -11.40 20.66
CA SER A 332 4.80 -11.44 19.90
C SER A 332 5.78 -12.47 20.47
N GLU A 333 6.04 -12.43 21.77
CA GLU A 333 6.91 -13.38 22.46
C GLU A 333 6.44 -14.83 22.27
N LYS A 334 5.13 -15.09 22.40
CA LYS A 334 4.56 -16.44 22.23
C LYS A 334 4.63 -16.93 20.79
N LEU A 335 4.39 -16.07 19.80
CA LEU A 335 4.46 -16.44 18.39
C LEU A 335 5.92 -16.67 17.96
N LYS A 336 6.84 -15.77 18.33
CA LYS A 336 8.28 -15.92 18.03
C LYS A 336 8.92 -17.10 18.75
N ALA A 337 8.37 -17.53 19.90
CA ALA A 337 8.80 -18.77 20.57
C ALA A 337 8.39 -20.04 19.80
N VAL A 338 7.34 -19.97 18.97
CA VAL A 338 6.92 -21.06 18.09
C VAL A 338 7.71 -21.01 16.78
N ASP A 339 7.80 -19.83 16.17
CA ASP A 339 8.52 -19.57 14.94
C ASP A 339 9.31 -18.25 15.04
N PRO A 340 10.63 -18.32 15.26
CA PRO A 340 11.48 -17.14 15.37
C PRO A 340 11.56 -16.28 14.10
N GLU A 341 11.27 -16.84 12.93
CA GLU A 341 11.33 -16.15 11.64
C GLU A 341 9.99 -15.50 11.25
N LEU A 342 8.88 -15.89 11.88
CA LEU A 342 7.53 -15.37 11.61
C LEU A 342 7.49 -13.85 11.71
N LEU A 343 7.05 -13.16 10.67
CA LEU A 343 6.84 -11.72 10.73
C LEU A 343 5.56 -11.37 11.48
N ILE A 344 5.57 -10.31 12.28
CA ILE A 344 4.38 -9.85 12.99
C ILE A 344 4.10 -8.40 12.63
N SER A 345 2.90 -8.14 12.12
CA SER A 345 2.46 -6.81 11.74
C SER A 345 1.14 -6.41 12.39
N ALA A 346 0.81 -5.12 12.31
CA ALA A 346 -0.49 -4.64 12.75
C ALA A 346 -1.06 -3.55 11.84
N ASP A 347 -2.39 -3.57 11.71
CA ASP A 347 -3.17 -2.51 11.09
C ASP A 347 -3.40 -1.39 12.11
N VAL A 348 -2.91 -0.18 11.81
CA VAL A 348 -2.84 0.92 12.78
C VAL A 348 -3.49 2.20 12.27
N ILE A 349 -3.95 3.04 13.21
CA ILE A 349 -4.38 4.40 12.88
C ILE A 349 -3.16 5.20 12.39
N PRO A 350 -3.27 5.95 11.29
CA PRO A 350 -2.18 6.80 10.81
C PRO A 350 -1.91 7.95 11.78
N GLY A 351 -0.62 8.31 11.94
CA GLY A 351 -0.14 9.30 12.89
C GLY A 351 0.09 8.70 14.27
N ARG A 352 1.34 8.67 14.73
CA ARG A 352 1.72 8.03 16.00
C ARG A 352 1.00 8.62 17.22
N GLU A 353 0.85 9.95 17.26
CA GLU A 353 0.18 10.61 18.38
C GLU A 353 -1.34 10.55 18.24
N GLU A 354 -1.84 10.61 17.01
CA GLU A 354 -3.26 10.46 16.68
C GLU A 354 -3.77 9.06 17.05
N ALA A 355 -2.99 8.01 16.78
CA ALA A 355 -3.35 6.63 17.11
C ALA A 355 -3.47 6.42 18.62
N ARG A 356 -2.52 6.97 19.38
CA ARG A 356 -2.60 7.05 20.84
C ARG A 356 -3.82 7.87 21.24
N PHE A 357 -4.01 9.04 20.62
CA PHE A 357 -5.08 9.99 20.92
C PHE A 357 -6.48 9.39 20.75
N ARG A 358 -6.69 8.64 19.68
CA ARG A 358 -8.02 8.17 19.31
C ARG A 358 -8.36 6.79 19.86
N ALA A 359 -7.36 5.93 20.05
CA ALA A 359 -7.62 4.51 20.33
C ALA A 359 -6.63 3.84 21.31
N LEU A 360 -5.78 4.64 21.98
CA LEU A 360 -4.73 4.15 22.87
C LEU A 360 -3.79 3.12 22.18
N GLN A 361 -3.54 3.34 20.89
CA GLN A 361 -2.73 2.45 20.05
C GLN A 361 -1.30 3.01 19.91
N ASN A 362 -0.37 2.58 20.76
CA ASN A 362 1.01 3.07 20.78
C ASN A 362 1.94 2.25 19.88
N TRP A 363 1.64 2.24 18.58
CA TRP A 363 2.35 1.40 17.62
C TRP A 363 3.81 1.81 17.40
N SER A 364 4.18 3.07 17.68
CA SER A 364 5.58 3.51 17.60
C SER A 364 6.46 2.80 18.64
N LEU A 365 5.94 2.63 19.86
CA LEU A 365 6.60 1.87 20.91
C LEU A 365 6.77 0.40 20.50
N TRP A 366 5.74 -0.21 19.89
CA TRP A 366 5.78 -1.62 19.51
C TRP A 366 6.84 -1.92 18.44
N LEU A 367 7.08 -0.98 17.53
CA LEU A 367 8.17 -1.05 16.55
C LEU A 367 9.55 -0.83 17.19
N GLU A 368 9.67 0.12 18.11
CA GLU A 368 10.92 0.46 18.81
C GLU A 368 11.41 -0.71 19.67
N GLU A 369 10.50 -1.33 20.43
CA GLU A 369 10.76 -2.49 21.28
C GLU A 369 10.88 -3.81 20.49
N GLY A 370 10.60 -3.79 19.18
CA GLY A 370 10.68 -4.97 18.32
C GLY A 370 9.57 -6.00 18.56
N TYR A 371 8.44 -5.62 19.14
CA TYR A 371 7.27 -6.49 19.26
C TYR A 371 6.58 -6.72 17.91
N LEU A 372 6.69 -5.75 16.99
CA LEU A 372 6.23 -5.85 15.61
C LEU A 372 7.39 -5.65 14.65
N ASP A 373 7.40 -6.41 13.56
CA ASP A 373 8.36 -6.28 12.47
C ASP A 373 8.01 -5.09 11.57
N PHE A 374 6.72 -4.83 11.35
CA PHE A 374 6.24 -3.65 10.61
C PHE A 374 4.80 -3.28 10.97
N VAL A 375 4.35 -2.11 10.52
CA VAL A 375 2.95 -1.68 10.65
C VAL A 375 2.36 -1.23 9.32
N LEU A 376 1.03 -1.29 9.24
CA LEU A 376 0.22 -0.87 8.11
C LEU A 376 -0.71 0.29 8.53
N PRO A 377 -0.25 1.55 8.49
CA PRO A 377 -1.13 2.67 8.80
C PRO A 377 -2.25 2.79 7.78
N MET A 378 -3.49 2.76 8.24
CA MET A 378 -4.70 2.84 7.42
C MET A 378 -4.96 4.27 6.95
N THR A 379 -4.16 4.74 5.98
CA THR A 379 -4.23 6.09 5.41
C THR A 379 -5.44 6.30 4.47
N TYR A 380 -6.64 5.98 4.94
CA TYR A 380 -7.88 5.89 4.16
C TYR A 380 -8.52 7.26 3.88
N THR A 381 -7.84 8.05 3.04
CA THR A 381 -8.26 9.40 2.65
C THR A 381 -8.35 9.54 1.12
N GLU A 382 -9.26 10.41 0.68
CA GLU A 382 -9.31 10.91 -0.71
C GLU A 382 -8.34 12.08 -0.92
N ASN A 383 -7.87 12.71 0.18
CA ASN A 383 -7.01 13.88 0.15
C ASN A 383 -5.52 13.52 0.10
N LEU A 384 -4.98 13.52 -1.12
CA LEU A 384 -3.60 13.21 -1.45
C LEU A 384 -2.55 14.15 -0.82
N PHE A 385 -2.87 15.43 -0.69
CA PHE A 385 -1.85 16.48 -0.58
C PHE A 385 -1.59 16.93 0.86
N SER A 386 -2.61 16.98 1.72
CA SER A 386 -2.43 17.35 3.13
C SER A 386 -2.31 16.10 4.02
N GLU A 387 -3.34 15.27 4.08
CA GLU A 387 -3.46 14.22 5.11
C GLU A 387 -2.49 13.05 4.90
N LEU A 388 -2.59 12.36 3.76
CA LEU A 388 -1.73 11.21 3.43
C LEU A 388 -0.24 11.56 3.54
N SER A 389 0.11 12.77 3.08
CA SER A 389 1.48 13.25 3.05
C SER A 389 2.00 13.63 4.42
N SER A 390 1.19 14.27 5.28
CA SER A 390 1.60 14.65 6.63
C SER A 390 1.91 13.41 7.46
N TRP A 391 0.95 12.48 7.55
CA TRP A 391 1.08 11.28 8.38
C TRP A 391 2.35 10.49 8.04
N ILE A 392 2.52 10.14 6.77
CA ILE A 392 3.65 9.33 6.35
C ILE A 392 4.97 10.08 6.55
N LYS A 393 5.05 11.38 6.19
CA LYS A 393 6.33 12.11 6.30
C LYS A 393 6.73 12.36 7.74
N GLU A 394 5.79 12.71 8.60
CA GLU A 394 6.05 13.00 10.02
C GLU A 394 6.49 11.73 10.75
N ASP A 395 5.77 10.62 10.54
CA ASP A 395 6.14 9.34 11.14
C ASP A 395 7.50 8.84 10.62
N ARG A 396 7.80 8.97 9.32
CA ARG A 396 9.11 8.56 8.75
C ARG A 396 10.30 9.41 9.21
N GLN A 397 10.08 10.56 9.84
CA GLN A 397 11.17 11.32 10.48
C GLN A 397 11.61 10.69 11.79
N GLN A 398 10.70 10.04 12.51
CA GLN A 398 10.93 9.45 13.83
C GLN A 398 11.11 7.93 13.77
N ILE A 399 10.45 7.26 12.82
CA ILE A 399 10.41 5.81 12.70
C ILE A 399 11.39 5.33 11.62
N SER A 400 12.35 4.51 12.04
CA SER A 400 13.30 3.84 11.14
C SER A 400 12.77 2.50 10.62
N LYS A 401 11.94 1.81 11.41
CA LYS A 401 11.36 0.49 11.12
C LYS A 401 10.42 0.50 9.89
N PRO A 402 10.15 -0.68 9.28
CA PRO A 402 9.25 -0.75 8.15
C PRO A 402 7.82 -0.32 8.50
N MET A 403 7.24 0.45 7.59
CA MET A 403 5.89 0.99 7.67
C MET A 403 5.36 1.09 6.25
N TYR A 404 4.18 0.55 5.99
CA TYR A 404 3.62 0.46 4.65
C TYR A 404 2.21 1.04 4.62
N ALA A 405 1.97 2.04 3.77
CA ALA A 405 0.70 2.75 3.78
C ALA A 405 -0.45 1.87 3.27
N GLY A 406 -1.56 1.81 4.01
CA GLY A 406 -2.83 1.23 3.57
C GLY A 406 -3.65 2.23 2.76
N ILE A 407 -4.05 1.87 1.54
CA ILE A 407 -4.83 2.71 0.63
C ILE A 407 -6.27 2.20 0.53
N SER A 408 -7.26 3.08 0.74
CA SER A 408 -8.69 2.74 0.64
C SER A 408 -9.18 2.76 -0.81
N VAL A 409 -9.06 1.65 -1.53
CA VAL A 409 -9.48 1.51 -2.94
C VAL A 409 -10.95 1.88 -3.13
N PHE A 410 -11.82 1.53 -2.18
CA PHE A 410 -13.26 1.80 -2.24
C PHE A 410 -13.65 3.29 -2.28
N LYS A 411 -12.73 4.20 -1.93
CA LYS A 411 -12.95 5.66 -1.99
C LYS A 411 -12.39 6.30 -3.26
N LEU A 412 -11.77 5.52 -4.15
CA LEU A 412 -10.91 6.05 -5.20
C LEU A 412 -11.35 5.56 -6.58
N THR A 413 -11.27 6.46 -7.55
CA THR A 413 -11.18 6.07 -8.95
C THR A 413 -9.81 5.44 -9.24
N SER A 414 -9.72 4.65 -10.32
CA SER A 414 -8.47 4.09 -10.83
C SER A 414 -7.35 5.13 -10.99
N ASP A 415 -7.68 6.34 -11.47
CA ASP A 415 -6.69 7.40 -11.66
C ASP A 415 -6.21 7.97 -10.31
N GLN A 416 -7.13 8.19 -9.37
CA GLN A 416 -6.78 8.61 -8.02
C GLN A 416 -5.90 7.58 -7.32
N LEU A 417 -6.20 6.28 -7.46
CA LEU A 417 -5.37 5.18 -6.95
C LEU A 417 -3.92 5.28 -7.47
N ILE A 418 -3.73 5.44 -8.78
CA ILE A 418 -2.39 5.60 -9.38
C ILE A 418 -1.69 6.87 -8.85
N GLN A 419 -2.40 7.99 -8.69
CA GLN A 419 -1.80 9.19 -8.11
C GLN A 419 -1.42 9.01 -6.63
N GLN A 420 -2.21 8.29 -5.84
CA GLN A 420 -1.88 7.95 -4.44
C GLN A 420 -0.60 7.11 -4.37
N ILE A 421 -0.51 6.05 -5.17
CA ILE A 421 0.67 5.19 -5.20
C ILE A 421 1.91 5.98 -5.64
N LYS A 422 1.80 6.82 -6.67
CA LYS A 422 2.90 7.71 -7.09
C LYS A 422 3.32 8.65 -5.98
N LYS A 423 2.38 9.15 -5.18
CA LYS A 423 2.68 10.03 -4.04
C LYS A 423 3.43 9.27 -2.95
N ILE A 424 2.96 8.07 -2.59
CA ILE A 424 3.62 7.18 -1.63
C ILE A 424 5.03 6.83 -2.11
N ASN A 425 5.20 6.46 -3.38
CA ASN A 425 6.51 6.16 -3.98
C ASN A 425 7.52 7.32 -3.89
N ASN A 426 7.06 8.57 -3.70
CA ASN A 426 7.94 9.72 -3.53
C ASN A 426 8.32 9.99 -2.06
N ILE A 427 7.59 9.46 -1.09
CA ILE A 427 7.77 9.77 0.34
C ILE A 427 8.17 8.53 1.16
N ASN A 428 7.70 7.35 0.78
CA ASN A 428 7.99 6.06 1.37
C ASN A 428 7.92 4.96 0.28
N PRO A 429 8.96 4.83 -0.55
CA PRO A 429 8.96 3.93 -1.72
C PRO A 429 8.97 2.44 -1.35
N ASN A 430 9.15 2.10 -0.08
CA ASN A 430 9.40 0.73 0.38
C ASN A 430 8.15 -0.17 0.26
N GLY A 431 6.94 0.38 0.17
CA GLY A 431 5.75 -0.45 -0.05
C GLY A 431 4.43 0.16 0.41
N LEU A 432 3.36 -0.55 0.08
CA LEU A 432 1.98 -0.19 0.37
C LEU A 432 1.08 -1.44 0.34
N SER A 433 -0.13 -1.30 0.88
CA SER A 433 -1.17 -2.31 0.80
C SER A 433 -2.51 -1.70 0.37
N LEU A 434 -3.29 -2.43 -0.42
CA LEU A 434 -4.58 -1.98 -0.97
C LEU A 434 -5.74 -2.59 -0.20
N PHE A 435 -6.55 -1.75 0.44
CA PHE A 435 -7.77 -2.15 1.15
C PHE A 435 -9.00 -1.87 0.27
N ALA A 436 -9.70 -2.88 -0.25
CA ALA A 436 -9.45 -4.32 -0.11
C ALA A 436 -9.69 -5.02 -1.45
N ALA A 437 -9.39 -6.32 -1.53
CA ALA A 437 -9.58 -7.15 -2.72
C ALA A 437 -10.99 -7.04 -3.31
N ALA A 438 -12.03 -6.89 -2.47
CA ALA A 438 -13.42 -6.65 -2.89
C ALA A 438 -13.60 -5.46 -3.85
N HIS A 439 -12.70 -4.48 -3.83
CA HIS A 439 -12.81 -3.23 -4.57
C HIS A 439 -11.84 -3.14 -5.76
N LEU A 440 -10.97 -4.14 -5.94
CA LEU A 440 -10.06 -4.19 -7.07
C LEU A 440 -10.77 -4.82 -8.28
N THR A 441 -10.97 -4.01 -9.31
CA THR A 441 -11.53 -4.47 -10.59
C THR A 441 -10.43 -5.04 -11.49
N ASP A 442 -10.79 -5.79 -12.53
CA ASP A 442 -9.82 -6.26 -13.54
C ASP A 442 -9.07 -5.09 -14.20
N LYS A 443 -9.72 -3.93 -14.35
CA LYS A 443 -9.08 -2.71 -14.83
C LYS A 443 -7.98 -2.26 -13.86
N ASP A 444 -8.21 -2.31 -12.55
CA ASP A 444 -7.22 -1.90 -11.56
C ASP A 444 -5.98 -2.81 -11.58
N TYR A 445 -6.15 -4.14 -11.69
CA TYR A 445 -5.03 -5.06 -11.88
C TYR A 445 -4.23 -4.71 -13.16
N GLN A 446 -4.91 -4.44 -14.27
CA GLN A 446 -4.25 -4.09 -15.54
C GLN A 446 -3.47 -2.78 -15.46
N ILE A 447 -4.03 -1.71 -14.90
CA ILE A 447 -3.33 -0.41 -14.84
C ILE A 447 -2.15 -0.44 -13.87
N LEU A 448 -2.24 -1.22 -12.77
CA LEU A 448 -1.13 -1.45 -11.86
C LEU A 448 0.00 -2.18 -12.58
N ALA A 449 -0.32 -3.28 -13.26
CA ALA A 449 0.60 -4.11 -14.05
C ALA A 449 1.28 -3.34 -15.20
N GLN A 450 0.65 -2.30 -15.73
CA GLN A 450 1.20 -1.52 -16.84
C GLN A 450 1.93 -0.25 -16.39
N GLY A 451 1.68 0.18 -15.14
CA GLY A 451 2.21 1.42 -14.58
C GLY A 451 3.11 1.18 -13.38
N VAL A 452 2.61 1.53 -12.20
CA VAL A 452 3.38 1.57 -10.95
C VAL A 452 3.99 0.22 -10.56
N PHE A 453 3.38 -0.90 -10.95
CA PHE A 453 3.86 -2.26 -10.70
C PHE A 453 4.31 -2.97 -11.98
N SER A 454 4.80 -2.22 -12.98
CA SER A 454 5.15 -2.77 -14.30
C SER A 454 6.32 -3.74 -14.35
N THR A 455 7.13 -3.81 -13.29
CA THR A 455 8.15 -4.84 -13.12
C THR A 455 7.98 -5.52 -11.78
N PRO A 456 8.34 -6.81 -11.63
CA PRO A 456 8.41 -7.47 -10.33
C PRO A 456 9.23 -6.67 -9.31
N ALA A 457 8.91 -6.82 -8.03
CA ALA A 457 9.66 -6.22 -6.93
C ALA A 457 10.07 -7.24 -5.87
N VAL A 458 11.26 -7.04 -5.31
CA VAL A 458 11.74 -7.77 -4.15
C VAL A 458 11.10 -7.21 -2.88
N LEU A 459 10.76 -8.10 -1.96
CA LEU A 459 10.22 -7.74 -0.66
C LEU A 459 11.34 -7.14 0.23
N PRO A 460 11.18 -5.89 0.70
CA PRO A 460 12.24 -5.24 1.45
C PRO A 460 12.61 -5.97 2.74
N HIS A 461 11.65 -6.60 3.43
CA HIS A 461 11.89 -7.22 4.74
C HIS A 461 12.49 -8.63 4.68
N ARG A 462 12.57 -9.26 3.50
CA ARG A 462 13.02 -10.66 3.37
C ARG A 462 14.52 -10.82 3.21
N ASP A 463 15.07 -10.10 2.25
CA ASP A 463 16.44 -10.33 1.80
C ASP A 463 17.14 -8.99 1.62
N LYS A 464 18.00 -8.69 2.59
CA LYS A 464 18.80 -7.47 2.63
C LYS A 464 19.73 -7.39 1.43
N GLU A 465 20.48 -8.46 1.15
CA GLU A 465 21.48 -8.45 0.10
C GLU A 465 20.84 -8.28 -1.27
N LYS A 466 19.76 -9.02 -1.54
CA LYS A 466 19.00 -8.90 -2.77
C LYS A 466 18.35 -7.52 -2.92
N SER A 467 17.76 -6.98 -1.86
CA SER A 467 17.19 -5.63 -1.88
C SER A 467 18.23 -4.56 -2.18
N LEU A 468 19.39 -4.61 -1.53
CA LEU A 468 20.47 -3.66 -1.77
C LEU A 468 21.03 -3.79 -3.19
N LYS A 469 21.16 -5.01 -3.72
CA LYS A 469 21.57 -5.27 -5.10
C LYS A 469 20.59 -4.70 -6.12
N GLU A 470 19.30 -4.95 -5.97
CA GLU A 470 18.27 -4.42 -6.89
C GLU A 470 18.25 -2.89 -6.92
N ILE A 471 18.47 -2.24 -5.77
CA ILE A 471 18.59 -0.77 -5.72
C ILE A 471 19.88 -0.31 -6.37
N GLN A 472 21.00 -0.99 -6.13
CA GLN A 472 22.26 -0.67 -6.78
C GLN A 472 22.10 -0.73 -8.31
N ASP A 473 21.53 -1.82 -8.84
CA ASP A 473 21.29 -2.01 -10.27
C ASP A 473 20.36 -0.93 -10.83
N PHE A 474 19.32 -0.55 -10.09
CA PHE A 474 18.42 0.53 -10.44
C PHE A 474 19.14 1.89 -10.56
N ILE A 475 19.96 2.25 -9.57
CA ILE A 475 20.73 3.50 -9.58
C ILE A 475 21.76 3.48 -10.73
N LEU A 476 22.46 2.36 -10.92
CA LEU A 476 23.42 2.21 -12.01
C LEU A 476 22.76 2.34 -13.38
N LYS A 477 21.57 1.76 -13.56
CA LYS A 477 20.77 1.88 -14.78
C LYS A 477 20.40 3.34 -15.04
N ARG A 478 19.95 4.08 -14.03
CA ARG A 478 19.67 5.52 -14.19
C ARG A 478 20.92 6.32 -14.54
N LEU A 479 22.03 6.07 -13.86
CA LEU A 479 23.31 6.73 -14.16
C LEU A 479 23.76 6.49 -15.60
N ASN A 480 23.52 5.30 -16.15
CA ASN A 480 23.78 4.98 -17.55
C ASN A 480 22.90 5.79 -18.51
N ILE A 481 21.60 5.96 -18.20
CA ILE A 481 20.68 6.79 -18.98
C ILE A 481 21.16 8.26 -18.99
N ILE A 482 21.48 8.80 -17.81
CA ILE A 482 22.01 10.18 -17.66
C ILE A 482 23.31 10.34 -18.46
N LYS A 483 24.19 9.32 -18.43
CA LYS A 483 25.44 9.30 -19.18
C LYS A 483 25.22 9.27 -20.68
N GLY A 484 24.30 8.43 -21.17
CA GLY A 484 23.93 8.35 -22.58
C GLY A 484 23.37 9.67 -23.11
N ALA A 485 22.67 10.43 -22.27
CA ALA A 485 22.18 11.77 -22.59
C ALA A 485 23.27 12.87 -22.52
N GLY A 486 24.52 12.52 -22.22
CA GLY A 486 25.63 13.47 -22.10
C GLY A 486 25.54 14.40 -20.89
N LYS A 487 24.70 14.07 -19.89
CA LYS A 487 24.42 14.95 -18.74
C LYS A 487 25.32 14.68 -17.53
N ILE A 488 26.25 13.73 -17.65
CA ILE A 488 27.29 13.45 -16.66
C ILE A 488 28.62 13.05 -17.34
N GLY A 489 29.72 13.61 -16.85
CA GLY A 489 31.08 13.28 -17.29
C GLY A 489 31.58 11.95 -16.72
N ASN A 490 32.57 11.31 -17.36
CA ASN A 490 33.11 10.01 -16.91
C ASN A 490 33.71 10.10 -15.49
N ARG A 491 34.40 11.20 -15.18
CA ARG A 491 35.05 11.40 -13.87
C ARG A 491 34.03 11.39 -12.73
N ASP A 492 32.94 12.14 -12.87
CA ASP A 492 31.92 12.23 -11.83
C ASP A 492 31.08 10.95 -11.73
N LEU A 493 30.80 10.31 -12.87
CA LEU A 493 30.16 8.99 -12.90
C LEU A 493 30.96 7.94 -12.12
N ILE A 494 32.29 7.88 -12.31
CA ILE A 494 33.16 6.94 -11.59
C ILE A 494 33.11 7.21 -10.08
N LYS A 495 33.18 8.48 -9.65
CA LYS A 495 33.09 8.84 -8.22
C LYS A 495 31.76 8.38 -7.61
N ILE A 496 30.62 8.64 -8.27
CA ILE A 496 29.30 8.25 -7.76
C ILE A 496 29.18 6.71 -7.68
N ARG A 497 29.65 5.98 -8.70
CA ARG A 497 29.63 4.52 -8.70
C ARG A 497 30.49 3.92 -7.59
N HIS A 498 31.68 4.50 -7.36
CA HIS A 498 32.54 4.08 -6.27
C HIS A 498 31.87 4.31 -4.91
N TYR A 499 31.28 5.50 -4.69
CA TYR A 499 30.53 5.80 -3.46
C TYR A 499 29.35 4.86 -3.24
N LEU A 500 28.57 4.57 -4.30
CA LEU A 500 27.48 3.60 -4.23
C LEU A 500 27.99 2.21 -3.84
N SER A 501 29.09 1.74 -4.45
CA SER A 501 29.66 0.43 -4.15
C SER A 501 30.13 0.34 -2.70
N GLN A 502 30.81 1.39 -2.20
CA GLN A 502 31.23 1.46 -0.79
C GLN A 502 30.06 1.42 0.19
N ILE A 503 28.94 2.08 -0.09
CA ILE A 503 27.76 2.04 0.77
C ILE A 503 27.20 0.62 0.85
N ILE A 504 27.08 -0.04 -0.30
CA ILE A 504 26.51 -1.39 -0.42
C ILE A 504 27.44 -2.41 0.25
N GLU A 505 28.75 -2.36 -0.03
CA GLU A 505 29.76 -3.25 0.57
C GLU A 505 29.87 -3.10 2.09
N ASN A 506 29.82 -1.86 2.59
CA ASN A 506 29.92 -1.60 4.03
C ASN A 506 28.62 -1.89 4.79
N ASN A 507 27.54 -2.29 4.10
CA ASN A 507 26.21 -2.51 4.69
C ASN A 507 25.75 -1.33 5.57
N SER A 508 26.16 -0.10 5.22
CA SER A 508 26.65 0.86 6.20
C SER A 508 25.68 1.15 7.35
N LYS A 509 26.11 0.81 8.57
CA LYS A 509 25.54 1.32 9.84
C LYS A 509 25.69 2.84 9.99
N GLU A 510 26.53 3.46 9.17
CA GLU A 510 26.70 4.91 9.12
C GLU A 510 25.61 5.60 8.30
N GLU A 511 25.27 6.83 8.71
CA GLU A 511 24.27 7.61 7.99
C GLU A 511 24.73 7.93 6.56
N LEU A 512 23.93 7.53 5.57
CA LEU A 512 24.11 7.91 4.17
C LEU A 512 24.06 9.45 4.01
N LYS A 513 25.21 10.05 3.66
CA LYS A 513 25.44 11.50 3.55
C LYS A 513 25.74 11.93 2.11
N PHE A 514 24.86 11.57 1.17
CA PHE A 514 25.07 11.86 -0.25
C PHE A 514 25.23 13.37 -0.55
N ASN A 515 24.50 14.25 0.14
CA ASN A 515 24.66 15.70 0.00
C ASN A 515 26.09 16.17 0.34
N SER A 516 26.67 15.65 1.43
CA SER A 516 28.04 15.96 1.82
C SER A 516 29.03 15.39 0.82
N PHE A 517 28.78 14.17 0.32
CA PHE A 517 29.60 13.56 -0.73
C PHE A 517 29.66 14.43 -1.99
N LEU A 518 28.52 14.93 -2.48
CA LEU A 518 28.47 15.82 -3.65
C LEU A 518 29.32 17.08 -3.44
N LYS A 519 29.13 17.75 -2.29
CA LYS A 519 29.85 18.99 -1.94
C LYS A 519 31.36 18.77 -1.81
N ASN A 520 31.76 17.70 -1.14
CA ASN A 520 33.18 17.42 -0.87
C ASN A 520 33.95 16.98 -2.12
N ASN A 521 33.26 16.44 -3.13
CA ASN A 521 33.88 15.91 -4.34
C ASN A 521 33.80 16.84 -5.55
N ASN A 522 33.23 18.04 -5.39
CA ASN A 522 33.05 19.06 -6.44
C ASN A 522 32.53 18.47 -7.75
N LEU A 523 31.44 17.70 -7.69
CA LEU A 523 30.86 17.09 -8.90
C LEU A 523 30.23 18.17 -9.79
N ASN A 524 30.44 18.08 -11.10
CA ASN A 524 29.86 19.01 -12.06
C ASN A 524 28.54 18.45 -12.61
N LEU A 525 27.47 18.56 -11.82
CA LEU A 525 26.12 18.11 -12.17
C LEU A 525 25.20 19.32 -12.35
N SER A 526 24.25 19.25 -13.29
CA SER A 526 23.16 20.21 -13.32
C SER A 526 22.25 20.01 -12.10
N ALA A 527 21.55 21.05 -11.68
CA ALA A 527 20.61 20.98 -10.56
C ALA A 527 19.50 19.91 -10.78
N GLU A 528 19.09 19.68 -12.03
CA GLU A 528 18.12 18.64 -12.38
C GLU A 528 18.69 17.23 -12.17
N VAL A 529 19.89 16.94 -12.68
CA VAL A 529 20.57 15.65 -12.51
C VAL A 529 20.85 15.38 -11.04
N GLU A 530 21.33 16.39 -10.32
CA GLU A 530 21.58 16.30 -8.88
C GLU A 530 20.32 15.92 -8.10
N LYS A 531 19.18 16.58 -8.39
CA LYS A 531 17.90 16.27 -7.74
C LYS A 531 17.47 14.82 -7.97
N ILE A 532 17.67 14.32 -9.18
CA ILE A 532 17.28 12.96 -9.56
C ILE A 532 18.14 11.92 -8.85
N ILE A 533 19.47 12.07 -8.87
CA ILE A 533 20.37 11.16 -8.18
C ILE A 533 20.16 11.24 -6.66
N LYS A 534 19.88 12.41 -6.09
CA LYS A 534 19.50 12.53 -4.68
C LYS A 534 18.24 11.74 -4.33
N ALA A 535 17.23 11.73 -5.19
CA ALA A 535 16.02 10.95 -4.95
C ALA A 535 16.32 9.44 -4.93
N ASP A 536 17.17 8.97 -5.83
CA ASP A 536 17.64 7.58 -5.88
C ASP A 536 18.44 7.18 -4.63
N PHE A 537 19.37 8.03 -4.18
CA PHE A 537 20.12 7.78 -2.93
C PHE A 537 19.25 7.91 -1.67
N ASN A 538 18.20 8.74 -1.70
CA ASN A 538 17.21 8.77 -0.62
C ASN A 538 16.41 7.46 -0.58
N TYR A 539 16.06 6.89 -1.74
CA TYR A 539 15.43 5.57 -1.79
C TYR A 539 16.36 4.47 -1.25
N LEU A 540 17.64 4.48 -1.61
CA LEU A 540 18.63 3.60 -0.97
C LEU A 540 18.68 3.79 0.56
N LYS A 541 18.66 5.04 1.03
CA LYS A 541 18.61 5.36 2.46
C LYS A 541 17.35 4.82 3.14
N THR A 542 16.18 4.88 2.50
CA THR A 542 14.94 4.34 3.09
C THR A 542 14.95 2.83 3.21
N ILE A 543 15.65 2.13 2.31
CA ILE A 543 15.78 0.67 2.36
C ILE A 543 16.85 0.24 3.36
N LEU A 544 18.01 0.92 3.38
CA LEU A 544 19.04 0.69 4.40
C LEU A 544 18.48 0.84 5.83
N ARG A 545 17.55 1.78 6.05
CA ARG A 545 16.90 1.98 7.36
C ARG A 545 16.02 0.82 7.82
N LEU A 546 15.63 -0.09 6.93
CA LEU A 546 14.80 -1.24 7.29
C LEU A 546 15.57 -2.34 8.01
N TYR A 547 16.91 -2.34 7.91
CA TYR A 547 17.83 -3.31 8.52
C TYR A 547 18.72 -2.63 9.55
#